data_AF-A0A7Y7NVG1-F1
#
_entry.id   AF-A0A7Y7NVG1-F1
#
_cell.length_a   1.000
_cell.length_b   1.000
_cell.length_c   1.000
_cell.angle_alpha   90.00
_cell.angle_beta   90.00
_cell.angle_gamma   90.00
#
_symmetry.space_group_name_H-M   'P 1'
#
loop_
_entity.id
_entity.type
_entity.pdbx_description
1 polymer ?
#
loop_
_entity_poly.entity_id
_entity_poly.type
_entity_poly.pdbx_seq_one_letter_code
_entity_poly.pdbx_strand_id
1 'polypeptide(L)'
;MKTMKSILMLCVGLLFISNCFAQSEKIEWIKKDAKLTYDVNTKKANYLFMVSITNTKPDLAFNFEMTDANKIKGNVNMSEEALKNAVKFNNYFRPGELLLTDMTTVWVSKKVYSYLKKGQEIMVDFGDGEEGLKFKGNEKMSFKINDSKKEYNVLLSETESGKKMWVLDNAENPLILKMDLGWSIEIKSVEFK
;
A
#
# COMPACT_ATOMS: atom_id res chain seq x y z
N MET A 1 -32.98 -23.06 66.64
CA MET A 1 -33.92 -23.62 65.64
C MET A 1 -34.61 -22.42 64.98
N LYS A 2 -34.46 -22.04 63.71
CA LYS A 2 -34.12 -22.71 62.45
C LYS A 2 -33.27 -21.76 61.59
N THR A 3 -32.27 -22.33 60.94
CA THR A 3 -31.48 -21.80 59.81
C THR A 3 -32.31 -21.62 58.53
N MET A 4 -32.06 -20.57 57.76
CA MET A 4 -32.34 -20.50 56.31
C MET A 4 -31.32 -19.53 55.69
N LYS A 5 -30.17 -20.05 55.25
CA LYS A 5 -29.83 -20.48 53.87
C LYS A 5 -29.69 -19.31 52.90
N SER A 6 -28.44 -18.92 52.72
CA SER A 6 -27.89 -18.14 51.62
C SER A 6 -28.39 -18.62 50.26
N ILE A 7 -28.79 -17.68 49.41
CA ILE A 7 -28.83 -17.86 47.96
C ILE A 7 -27.92 -16.77 47.38
N LEU A 8 -26.66 -17.14 47.23
CA LEU A 8 -25.67 -16.38 46.48
C LEU A 8 -25.98 -16.62 45.00
N MET A 9 -26.62 -15.66 44.34
CA MET A 9 -26.93 -15.72 42.91
C MET A 9 -25.63 -15.45 42.14
N LEU A 10 -25.03 -16.54 41.65
CA LEU A 10 -23.79 -16.54 40.87
C LEU A 10 -24.08 -16.01 39.45
N CYS A 11 -23.93 -14.70 39.22
CA CYS A 11 -23.90 -14.13 37.88
C CYS A 11 -22.55 -14.45 37.22
N VAL A 12 -22.43 -15.63 36.61
CA VAL A 12 -21.32 -15.94 35.69
C VAL A 12 -21.59 -15.19 34.39
N GLY A 13 -21.17 -13.93 34.34
CA GLY A 13 -21.08 -13.17 33.09
C GLY A 13 -19.98 -13.77 32.23
N LEU A 14 -20.35 -14.70 31.34
CA LEU A 14 -19.54 -15.07 30.19
C LEU A 14 -19.45 -13.86 29.25
N LEU A 15 -18.46 -13.00 29.52
CA LEU A 15 -17.95 -12.04 28.55
C LEU A 15 -17.36 -12.85 27.40
N PHE A 16 -18.18 -13.10 26.37
CA PHE A 16 -17.68 -13.43 25.04
C PHE A 16 -16.92 -12.20 24.55
N ILE A 17 -15.63 -12.15 24.88
CA ILE A 17 -14.69 -11.27 24.19
C ILE A 17 -14.61 -11.87 22.79
N SER A 18 -15.47 -11.37 21.90
CA SER A 18 -15.33 -11.57 20.46
C SER A 18 -14.00 -10.96 20.07
N ASN A 19 -12.95 -11.77 20.14
CA ASN A 19 -11.67 -11.53 19.51
C ASN A 19 -11.95 -11.51 18.00
N CYS A 20 -12.46 -10.38 17.51
CA CYS A 20 -12.50 -10.05 16.09
C CYS A 20 -11.06 -9.75 15.68
N PHE A 21 -10.23 -10.79 15.64
CA PHE A 21 -9.04 -10.76 14.81
C PHE A 21 -9.55 -10.70 13.38
N ALA A 22 -9.65 -9.49 12.84
CA ALA A 22 -9.84 -9.26 11.42
C ALA A 22 -8.66 -9.93 10.71
N GLN A 23 -8.88 -11.15 10.21
CA GLN A 23 -7.93 -11.86 9.39
C GLN A 23 -7.70 -11.00 8.14
N SER A 24 -6.46 -10.55 7.92
CA SER A 24 -6.13 -9.77 6.73
C SER A 24 -6.49 -10.60 5.50
N GLU A 25 -7.33 -10.06 4.61
CA GLU A 25 -7.73 -10.74 3.39
C GLU A 25 -6.47 -11.13 2.59
N LYS A 26 -6.41 -12.39 2.16
CA LYS A 26 -5.30 -12.87 1.33
C LYS A 26 -5.39 -12.18 -0.03
N ILE A 27 -4.33 -11.47 -0.39
CA ILE A 27 -4.25 -10.74 -1.66
C ILE A 27 -3.72 -11.66 -2.75
N GLU A 28 -4.61 -12.17 -3.62
CA GLU A 28 -4.25 -13.11 -4.68
C GLU A 28 -3.91 -12.44 -6.03
N TRP A 29 -4.11 -11.13 -6.14
CA TRP A 29 -3.96 -10.37 -7.37
C TRP A 29 -2.59 -9.69 -7.51
N ILE A 30 -1.76 -9.67 -6.46
CA ILE A 30 -0.36 -9.23 -6.54
C ILE A 30 0.49 -10.47 -6.83
N LYS A 31 0.58 -10.83 -8.11
CA LYS A 31 1.31 -12.00 -8.60
C LYS A 31 1.88 -11.73 -9.99
N LYS A 32 2.78 -12.61 -10.43
CA LYS A 32 3.31 -12.60 -11.79
C LYS A 32 2.16 -12.57 -12.81
N ASP A 33 2.37 -11.78 -13.88
CA ASP A 33 1.45 -11.52 -14.98
C ASP A 33 0.20 -10.68 -14.62
N ALA A 34 0.05 -10.26 -13.35
CA ALA A 34 -0.97 -9.28 -13.00
C ALA A 34 -0.62 -7.90 -13.59
N LYS A 35 -1.66 -7.19 -14.04
CA LYS A 35 -1.57 -5.83 -14.56
C LYS A 35 -2.28 -4.88 -13.64
N LEU A 36 -1.61 -3.80 -13.25
CA LEU A 36 -2.15 -2.74 -12.43
C LEU A 36 -2.21 -1.48 -13.28
N THR A 37 -3.36 -0.83 -13.31
CA THR A 37 -3.54 0.43 -14.05
C THR A 37 -3.80 1.54 -13.06
N TYR A 38 -2.98 2.58 -13.11
CA TYR A 38 -3.13 3.80 -12.33
C TYR A 38 -3.55 4.96 -13.23
N ASP A 39 -4.49 5.77 -12.77
CA ASP A 39 -4.72 7.10 -13.34
C ASP A 39 -3.68 8.05 -12.72
N VAL A 40 -2.91 8.74 -13.56
CA VAL A 40 -1.96 9.78 -13.15
C VAL A 40 -2.53 11.14 -13.49
N ASN A 41 -2.63 12.04 -12.51
CA ASN A 41 -3.13 13.39 -12.69
C ASN A 41 -2.06 14.40 -12.30
N THR A 42 -1.68 15.24 -13.25
CA THR A 42 -0.75 16.35 -13.04
C THR A 42 -1.42 17.67 -13.42
N LYS A 43 -0.80 18.80 -13.11
CA LYS A 43 -1.30 20.11 -13.58
C LYS A 43 -1.31 20.25 -15.11
N LYS A 44 -0.54 19.43 -15.84
CA LYS A 44 -0.33 19.57 -17.30
C LYS A 44 -1.02 18.49 -18.13
N ALA A 45 -1.20 17.30 -17.57
CA ALA A 45 -1.67 16.13 -18.29
C ALA A 45 -2.25 15.08 -17.35
N ASN A 46 -3.18 14.29 -17.89
CA ASN A 46 -3.68 13.07 -17.30
C ASN A 46 -3.35 11.90 -18.23
N TYR A 47 -2.85 10.81 -17.67
CA TYR A 47 -2.45 9.62 -18.43
C TYR A 47 -2.55 8.36 -17.57
N LEU A 48 -2.48 7.19 -18.19
CA LEU A 48 -2.40 5.92 -17.50
C LEU A 48 -0.96 5.54 -17.27
N PHE A 49 -0.67 5.06 -16.06
CA PHE A 49 0.56 4.34 -15.74
C PHE A 49 0.20 2.87 -15.52
N MET A 50 0.62 2.02 -16.45
CA MET A 50 0.30 0.60 -16.50
C MET A 50 1.51 -0.21 -16.05
N VAL A 51 1.34 -1.03 -15.02
CA VAL A 51 2.38 -1.88 -14.42
C VAL A 51 2.05 -3.33 -14.70
N SER A 52 2.97 -4.10 -15.26
CA SER A 52 2.85 -5.54 -15.48
C SER A 52 3.88 -6.29 -14.64
N ILE A 53 3.42 -6.96 -13.58
CA ILE A 53 4.31 -7.65 -12.63
C ILE A 53 4.99 -8.83 -13.32
N THR A 54 6.32 -8.86 -13.29
CA THR A 54 7.13 -9.95 -13.86
C THR A 54 7.69 -10.86 -12.78
N ASN A 55 7.93 -10.33 -11.58
CA ASN A 55 8.37 -11.10 -10.42
C ASN A 55 7.90 -10.46 -9.10
N THR A 56 7.69 -11.28 -8.07
CA THR A 56 7.30 -10.79 -6.73
C THR A 56 8.28 -11.19 -5.62
N LYS A 57 9.16 -12.18 -5.83
CA LYS A 57 10.18 -12.62 -4.85
C LYS A 57 11.43 -13.20 -5.53
N PRO A 58 12.63 -13.09 -4.91
CA PRO A 58 12.92 -12.30 -3.71
C PRO A 58 12.84 -10.79 -3.98
N ASP A 59 13.18 -10.39 -5.21
CA ASP A 59 12.99 -9.05 -5.73
C ASP A 59 11.57 -8.86 -6.27
N LEU A 60 11.13 -7.59 -6.36
CA LEU A 60 9.90 -7.23 -7.05
C LEU A 60 10.24 -6.53 -8.35
N ALA A 61 9.81 -7.12 -9.46
CA ALA A 61 10.09 -6.60 -10.78
C ALA A 61 8.80 -6.45 -11.60
N PHE A 62 8.77 -5.40 -12.43
CA PHE A 62 7.66 -5.15 -13.32
C PHE A 62 8.09 -4.40 -14.58
N ASN A 63 7.33 -4.58 -15.65
CA ASN A 63 7.39 -3.69 -16.80
C ASN A 63 6.38 -2.57 -16.62
N PHE A 64 6.64 -1.40 -17.19
CA PHE A 64 5.69 -0.31 -17.18
C PHE A 64 5.55 0.37 -18.53
N GLU A 65 4.39 0.97 -18.73
CA GLU A 65 4.05 1.83 -19.87
C GLU A 65 3.20 3.02 -19.41
N MET A 66 3.51 4.19 -19.94
CA MET A 66 2.74 5.43 -19.73
C MET A 66 2.03 5.82 -21.02
N THR A 67 0.79 6.28 -20.92
CA THR A 67 0.01 6.73 -22.10
C THR A 67 0.12 8.24 -22.34
N ASP A 68 1.14 8.88 -21.77
CA ASP A 68 1.40 10.30 -22.01
C ASP A 68 1.93 10.53 -23.45
N ALA A 69 2.19 11.79 -23.80
CA ALA A 69 2.68 12.13 -25.13
C ALA A 69 4.03 11.44 -25.47
N ASN A 70 4.86 11.19 -24.47
CA ASN A 70 6.17 10.55 -24.64
C ASN A 70 6.10 9.02 -24.74
N LYS A 71 4.97 8.42 -24.32
CA LYS A 71 4.72 6.97 -24.34
C LYS A 71 5.86 6.18 -23.70
N ILE A 72 6.33 6.65 -22.55
CA ILE A 72 7.50 6.09 -21.88
C ILE A 72 7.20 4.64 -21.49
N LYS A 73 8.15 3.75 -21.75
CA LYS A 73 8.11 2.35 -21.34
C LYS A 73 9.45 1.91 -20.79
N GLY A 74 9.42 0.96 -19.89
CA GLY A 74 10.63 0.44 -19.27
C GLY A 74 10.35 -0.74 -18.37
N ASN A 75 11.36 -1.07 -17.57
CA ASN A 75 11.24 -2.06 -16.51
C ASN A 75 11.85 -1.51 -15.23
N VAL A 76 11.34 -2.01 -14.11
CA VAL A 76 11.84 -1.71 -12.77
C VAL A 76 12.15 -3.02 -12.08
N ASN A 77 13.28 -3.07 -11.39
CA ASN A 77 13.62 -4.14 -10.47
C ASN A 77 13.97 -3.51 -9.11
N MET A 78 13.14 -3.78 -8.10
CA MET A 78 13.41 -3.43 -6.71
C MET A 78 13.99 -4.63 -5.99
N SER A 79 15.22 -4.48 -5.52
CA SER A 79 15.91 -5.53 -4.77
C SER A 79 15.18 -5.89 -3.46
N GLU A 80 15.39 -7.11 -2.97
CA GLU A 80 14.91 -7.54 -1.64
C GLU A 80 15.31 -6.55 -0.52
N GLU A 81 16.53 -6.01 -0.57
CA GLU A 81 17.03 -5.05 0.43
C GLU A 81 16.25 -3.73 0.39
N ALA A 82 15.98 -3.21 -0.81
CA ALA A 82 15.13 -2.03 -0.99
C ALA A 82 13.72 -2.27 -0.44
N LEU A 83 13.10 -3.40 -0.81
CA LEU A 83 11.76 -3.78 -0.34
C LEU A 83 11.70 -3.99 1.17
N LYS A 84 12.82 -4.32 1.81
CA LYS A 84 12.90 -4.48 3.26
C LYS A 84 13.09 -3.13 3.97
N ASN A 85 14.01 -2.30 3.49
CA ASN A 85 14.61 -1.24 4.31
C ASN A 85 14.54 0.18 3.73
N ALA A 86 14.25 0.35 2.43
CA ALA A 86 14.32 1.66 1.81
C ALA A 86 13.32 2.65 2.42
N VAL A 87 13.74 3.91 2.50
CA VAL A 87 12.91 5.06 2.92
C VAL A 87 12.83 6.13 1.83
N LYS A 88 13.43 5.87 0.66
CA LYS A 88 13.42 6.75 -0.50
C LYS A 88 12.50 6.20 -1.57
N PHE A 89 11.85 7.09 -2.30
CA PHE A 89 10.91 6.76 -3.37
C PHE A 89 11.40 7.27 -4.72
N ASN A 90 11.40 6.41 -5.73
CA ASN A 90 11.55 6.81 -7.14
C ASN A 90 10.15 7.03 -7.75
N ASN A 91 9.72 8.28 -7.82
CA ASN A 91 8.39 8.65 -8.35
C ASN A 91 8.39 9.09 -9.82
N TYR A 92 9.58 9.18 -10.44
CA TYR A 92 9.75 9.61 -11.82
C TYR A 92 10.36 8.49 -12.66
N PHE A 93 9.71 8.16 -13.77
CA PHE A 93 10.11 7.05 -14.63
C PHE A 93 10.73 7.57 -15.93
N ARG A 94 11.66 6.81 -16.47
CA ARG A 94 12.38 7.10 -17.72
C ARG A 94 12.43 5.85 -18.60
N PRO A 95 12.64 5.98 -19.91
CA PRO A 95 12.79 4.82 -20.78
C PRO A 95 13.93 3.90 -20.32
N GLY A 96 13.73 2.59 -20.46
CA GLY A 96 14.76 1.58 -20.15
C GLY A 96 14.61 0.94 -18.78
N GLU A 97 15.73 0.50 -18.23
CA GLU A 97 15.80 -0.25 -16.96
C GLU A 97 16.09 0.68 -15.78
N LEU A 98 15.38 0.41 -14.67
CA LEU A 98 15.60 1.03 -13.37
C LEU A 98 15.89 -0.06 -12.33
N LEU A 99 17.14 -0.12 -11.90
CA LEU A 99 17.57 -0.96 -10.78
C LEU A 99 17.51 -0.14 -9.50
N LEU A 100 16.62 -0.52 -8.58
CA LEU A 100 16.38 0.18 -7.32
C LEU A 100 16.89 -0.68 -6.15
N THR A 101 18.09 -0.36 -5.68
CA THR A 101 18.76 -1.11 -4.61
C THR A 101 18.57 -0.50 -3.22
N ASP A 102 18.29 0.80 -3.13
CA ASP A 102 18.08 1.54 -1.88
C ASP A 102 16.82 2.42 -1.88
N MET A 103 15.97 2.28 -2.90
CA MET A 103 14.72 3.03 -3.08
C MET A 103 13.59 2.07 -3.47
N THR A 104 12.34 2.42 -3.16
CA THR A 104 11.18 1.75 -3.74
C THR A 104 10.39 2.66 -4.68
N THR A 105 9.38 2.11 -5.34
CA THR A 105 8.39 2.84 -6.11
C THR A 105 7.10 2.03 -6.09
N VAL A 106 5.93 2.66 -6.11
CA VAL A 106 4.59 2.04 -6.17
C VAL A 106 4.27 1.04 -5.02
N TRP A 107 5.27 0.49 -4.36
CA TRP A 107 5.29 -0.26 -3.12
C TRP A 107 6.10 0.54 -2.11
N VAL A 108 5.69 0.49 -0.85
CA VAL A 108 6.56 0.94 0.26
C VAL A 108 7.42 -0.22 0.73
N SER A 109 8.53 0.06 1.41
CA SER A 109 9.30 -0.99 2.07
C SER A 109 8.55 -1.54 3.30
N LYS A 110 8.92 -2.76 3.73
CA LYS A 110 8.44 -3.36 4.99
C LYS A 110 8.75 -2.47 6.20
N LYS A 111 9.88 -1.77 6.19
CA LYS A 111 10.24 -0.79 7.22
C LYS A 111 9.23 0.34 7.28
N VAL A 112 8.96 1.02 6.17
CA VAL A 112 7.96 2.10 6.11
C VAL A 112 6.59 1.60 6.54
N TYR A 113 6.13 0.47 5.99
CA TYR A 113 4.87 -0.15 6.39
C TYR A 113 4.79 -0.42 7.89
N SER A 114 5.84 -1.00 8.49
CA SER A 114 5.86 -1.31 9.93
C SER A 114 5.77 -0.05 10.80
N TYR A 115 6.38 1.07 10.41
CA TYR A 115 6.29 2.31 11.17
C TYR A 115 4.86 2.87 11.11
N LEU A 116 4.29 2.95 9.90
CA LEU A 116 2.90 3.38 9.71
C LEU A 116 1.91 2.51 10.48
N LYS A 117 2.07 1.18 10.42
CA LYS A 117 1.20 0.24 11.13
C LYS A 117 1.27 0.37 12.66
N LYS A 118 2.42 0.82 13.18
CA LYS A 118 2.63 1.11 14.61
C LYS A 118 2.21 2.54 15.00
N GLY A 119 1.70 3.34 14.06
CA GLY A 119 1.39 4.75 14.30
C GLY A 119 2.63 5.61 14.55
N GLN A 120 3.81 5.15 14.15
CA GLN A 120 5.07 5.85 14.32
C GLN A 120 5.38 6.72 13.10
N GLU A 121 6.03 7.85 13.35
CA GLU A 121 6.60 8.70 12.30
C GLU A 121 7.88 8.10 11.75
N ILE A 122 8.08 8.22 10.43
CA ILE A 122 9.31 7.81 9.75
C ILE A 122 9.74 8.88 8.75
N MET A 123 11.04 9.20 8.73
CA MET A 123 11.62 10.09 7.71
C MET A 123 11.72 9.35 6.37
N VAL A 124 11.18 9.96 5.32
CA VAL A 124 11.18 9.43 3.96
C VAL A 124 11.57 10.51 2.95
N ASP A 125 12.10 10.12 1.80
CA ASP A 125 12.44 11.02 0.71
C ASP A 125 11.60 10.69 -0.53
N PHE A 126 10.77 11.64 -0.97
CA PHE A 126 9.93 11.49 -2.16
C PHE A 126 10.63 11.92 -3.48
N GLY A 127 11.90 12.30 -3.39
CA GLY A 127 12.74 12.82 -4.48
C GLY A 127 13.07 14.31 -4.37
N ASP A 128 12.62 14.98 -3.32
CA ASP A 128 12.77 16.41 -3.08
C ASP A 128 13.23 16.75 -1.64
N GLY A 129 13.72 15.76 -0.90
CA GLY A 129 14.25 15.92 0.45
C GLY A 129 13.52 15.05 1.47
N GLU A 130 14.13 14.91 2.65
CA GLU A 130 13.58 14.11 3.74
C GLU A 130 12.45 14.84 4.46
N GLU A 131 11.33 14.14 4.67
CA GLU A 131 10.19 14.61 5.44
C GLU A 131 9.62 13.52 6.35
N GLY A 132 9.05 13.93 7.48
CA GLY A 132 8.36 13.04 8.41
C GLY A 132 7.01 12.60 7.86
N LEU A 133 6.85 11.30 7.63
CA LEU A 133 5.60 10.67 7.23
C LEU A 133 4.88 10.09 8.45
N LYS A 134 3.67 10.58 8.73
CA LYS A 134 2.87 10.20 9.90
C LYS A 134 1.63 9.42 9.49
N PHE A 135 1.31 8.35 10.19
CA PHE A 135 0.02 7.68 10.07
C PHE A 135 -1.13 8.62 10.50
N LYS A 136 -2.22 8.63 9.74
CA LYS A 136 -3.40 9.47 10.00
C LYS A 136 -4.67 8.69 10.27
N GLY A 137 -4.76 7.45 9.82
CA GLY A 137 -5.93 6.62 10.04
C GLY A 137 -6.01 5.44 9.09
N ASN A 138 -6.96 4.55 9.37
CA ASN A 138 -7.34 3.50 8.44
C ASN A 138 -8.49 4.00 7.58
N GLU A 139 -8.38 3.81 6.28
CA GLU A 139 -9.45 4.09 5.32
C GLU A 139 -9.76 2.85 4.49
N LYS A 140 -10.74 2.99 3.61
CA LYS A 140 -11.11 1.97 2.62
C LYS A 140 -11.04 2.58 1.24
N MET A 141 -10.40 1.86 0.32
CA MET A 141 -10.36 2.22 -1.09
C MET A 141 -11.01 1.14 -1.92
N SER A 142 -11.77 1.55 -2.93
CA SER A 142 -12.43 0.64 -3.85
C SER A 142 -11.95 0.84 -5.27
N PHE A 143 -11.62 -0.26 -5.95
CA PHE A 143 -11.14 -0.26 -7.32
C PHE A 143 -11.54 -1.56 -8.03
N LYS A 144 -11.34 -1.60 -9.35
CA LYS A 144 -11.75 -2.75 -10.15
C LYS A 144 -10.73 -3.88 -10.01
N ILE A 145 -11.21 -5.07 -9.72
CA ILE A 145 -10.43 -6.32 -9.73
C ILE A 145 -11.07 -7.22 -10.78
N ASN A 146 -10.39 -7.44 -11.90
CA ASN A 146 -10.96 -7.98 -13.13
C ASN A 146 -12.22 -7.20 -13.54
N ASP A 147 -13.41 -7.79 -13.40
CA ASP A 147 -14.70 -7.16 -13.72
C ASP A 147 -15.54 -6.78 -12.49
N SER A 148 -15.01 -6.98 -11.28
CA SER A 148 -15.72 -6.71 -10.02
C SER A 148 -15.09 -5.57 -9.24
N LYS A 149 -15.92 -4.67 -8.70
CA LYS A 149 -15.45 -3.65 -7.76
C LYS A 149 -15.21 -4.31 -6.40
N LYS A 150 -14.01 -4.16 -5.84
CA LYS A 150 -13.64 -4.63 -4.50
C LYS A 150 -13.16 -3.48 -3.64
N GLU A 151 -13.26 -3.64 -2.34
CA GLU A 151 -12.85 -2.67 -1.33
C GLU A 151 -11.73 -3.26 -0.46
N TYR A 152 -10.72 -2.47 -0.15
CA TYR A 152 -9.57 -2.88 0.66
C TYR A 152 -9.25 -1.83 1.72
N ASN A 153 -8.80 -2.30 2.88
CA ASN A 153 -8.30 -1.43 3.94
C ASN A 153 -6.94 -0.83 3.53
N VAL A 154 -6.75 0.45 3.82
CA VAL A 154 -5.50 1.17 3.56
C VAL A 154 -5.07 1.96 4.79
N LEU A 155 -3.77 2.11 4.93
CA LEU A 155 -3.14 3.03 5.89
C LEU A 155 -3.01 4.39 5.19
N LEU A 156 -3.76 5.39 5.65
CA LEU A 156 -3.55 6.77 5.26
C LEU A 156 -2.35 7.32 6.04
N SER A 157 -1.44 7.96 5.32
CA SER A 157 -0.30 8.67 5.89
C SER A 157 -0.09 10.01 5.22
N GLU A 158 0.48 10.96 5.94
CA GLU A 158 0.65 12.34 5.49
C GLU A 158 1.90 12.99 6.12
N THR A 159 2.61 13.81 5.34
CA THR A 159 3.71 14.66 5.82
C THR A 159 3.23 16.05 6.23
N GLU A 160 4.08 16.84 6.89
CA GLU A 160 3.75 18.21 7.28
C GLU A 160 3.53 19.14 6.08
N SER A 161 4.19 18.87 4.95
CA SER A 161 3.97 19.60 3.70
C SER A 161 2.67 19.19 2.98
N GLY A 162 1.93 18.20 3.49
CA GLY A 162 0.65 17.75 2.95
C GLY A 162 0.75 16.65 1.90
N LYS A 163 1.93 16.05 1.69
CA LYS A 163 2.09 14.86 0.83
C LYS A 163 1.38 13.67 1.46
N LYS A 164 0.60 12.92 0.69
CA LYS A 164 -0.24 11.81 1.19
C LYS A 164 0.01 10.51 0.47
N MET A 165 -0.12 9.40 1.20
CA MET A 165 -0.15 8.05 0.64
C MET A 165 -1.24 7.19 1.29
N TRP A 166 -1.89 6.38 0.46
CA TRP A 166 -2.81 5.32 0.87
C TRP A 166 -2.17 3.98 0.53
N VAL A 167 -1.64 3.32 1.55
CA VAL A 167 -0.91 2.06 1.41
C VAL A 167 -1.84 0.91 1.75
N LEU A 168 -1.95 -0.10 0.88
CA LEU A 168 -2.69 -1.33 1.15
C LEU A 168 -2.25 -1.93 2.48
N ASP A 169 -3.21 -2.23 3.37
CA ASP A 169 -2.92 -2.82 4.67
C ASP A 169 -2.60 -4.32 4.54
N ASN A 170 -1.46 -4.62 3.93
CA ASN A 170 -0.94 -5.96 3.70
C ASN A 170 0.58 -5.96 3.87
N ALA A 171 1.07 -6.58 4.94
CA ALA A 171 2.51 -6.60 5.26
C ALA A 171 3.37 -7.36 4.24
N GLU A 172 2.78 -8.30 3.51
CA GLU A 172 3.50 -9.05 2.47
C GLU A 172 3.70 -8.21 1.21
N ASN A 173 2.72 -7.37 0.87
CA ASN A 173 2.67 -6.55 -0.32
C ASN A 173 2.06 -5.17 0.00
N PRO A 174 2.82 -4.27 0.65
CA PRO A 174 2.33 -2.95 1.03
C PRO A 174 2.35 -2.00 -0.19
N LEU A 175 1.44 -2.26 -1.12
CA LEU A 175 1.27 -1.53 -2.36
C LEU A 175 0.65 -0.15 -2.11
N ILE A 176 1.15 0.89 -2.76
CA ILE A 176 0.56 2.23 -2.79
C ILE A 176 -0.62 2.19 -3.75
N LEU A 177 -1.84 2.38 -3.23
CA LEU A 177 -3.05 2.45 -4.02
C LEU A 177 -3.35 3.88 -4.49
N LYS A 178 -2.91 4.87 -3.70
CA LYS A 178 -3.00 6.28 -4.06
C LYS A 178 -1.85 7.05 -3.43
N MET A 179 -1.41 8.09 -4.12
CA MET A 179 -0.43 9.04 -3.62
C MET A 179 -0.73 10.43 -4.17
N ASP A 180 -0.51 11.46 -3.36
CA ASP A 180 -0.65 12.87 -3.71
C ASP A 180 0.60 13.63 -3.23
N LEU A 181 1.40 14.10 -4.18
CA LEU A 181 2.63 14.87 -3.97
C LEU A 181 2.54 16.28 -4.59
N GLY A 182 1.31 16.78 -4.82
CA GLY A 182 1.05 17.95 -5.69
C GLY A 182 0.78 17.58 -7.16
N TRP A 183 0.98 16.29 -7.48
CA TRP A 183 0.36 15.51 -8.55
C TRP A 183 -0.06 14.17 -7.93
N SER A 184 -0.99 13.44 -8.54
CA SER A 184 -1.51 12.22 -7.95
C SER A 184 -1.43 11.01 -8.86
N ILE A 185 -1.31 9.85 -8.23
CA ILE A 185 -1.62 8.56 -8.84
C ILE A 185 -2.69 7.86 -8.02
N GLU A 186 -3.60 7.18 -8.68
CA GLU A 186 -4.65 6.39 -8.04
C GLU A 186 -4.91 5.11 -8.82
N ILE A 187 -4.95 3.98 -8.13
CA ILE A 187 -5.21 2.68 -8.76
C ILE A 187 -6.65 2.64 -9.27
N LYS A 188 -6.80 2.23 -10.52
CA LYS A 188 -8.09 2.12 -11.21
C LYS A 188 -8.53 0.67 -11.33
N SER A 189 -7.63 -0.18 -11.81
CA SER A 189 -7.91 -1.59 -12.03
C SER A 189 -6.70 -2.48 -11.77
N VAL A 190 -7.00 -3.74 -11.44
CA VAL A 190 -6.07 -4.84 -11.52
C VAL A 190 -6.68 -5.96 -12.35
N GLU A 191 -5.94 -6.45 -13.34
CA GLU A 191 -6.33 -7.61 -14.16
C GLU A 191 -5.34 -8.76 -13.98
N PHE A 192 -5.84 -9.98 -13.81
CA PHE A 192 -5.03 -11.19 -13.71
C PHE A 192 -5.84 -12.43 -14.11
N LYS A 193 -5.13 -13.48 -14.53
CA LYS A 193 -5.72 -14.80 -14.83
C LYS A 193 -5.80 -15.70 -13.61
#